data_AF-A0A7J9MA20-F1
#
_entry.id   AF-A0A7J9MA20-F1
#
_cell.length_a   1.000
_cell.length_b   1.000
_cell.length_c   1.000
_cell.angle_alpha   90.00
_cell.angle_beta   90.00
_cell.angle_gamma   90.00
#
_symmetry.space_group_name_H-M   'P 1'
#
loop_
_entity.id
_entity.type
_entity.pdbx_description
1 polymer ?
#
loop_
_entity_poly.entity_id
_entity_poly.type
_entity_poly.pdbx_seq_one_letter_code
_entity_poly.pdbx_strand_id
1 'polypeptide(L)'
;MVSADVDFRRLVNRLPEGASFTIVSDSCHSGGLIEKEKEQIGAERRMTQERPHEPKPSKKAKSLTFDIIHSAIDTAAGILNDATNIGQKIFGIFGKDVSLKFHPHYVDGVMVLDPLEEDEGILLSGCKANETSYDVVLQNKAFGAFTNAVVNVINQNLGVGISNRDLVAEAANILKNKGFEQDPCLYCSDENTNTLFLGGFA
;
A
#
# COMPACT_ATOMS: atom_id res chain seq x y z
N MET A 1 -12.50 3.64 7.88
CA MET A 1 -11.34 3.02 7.20
C MET A 1 -10.43 2.46 8.29
N VAL A 2 -10.31 1.13 8.34
CA VAL A 2 -9.43 0.44 9.31
C VAL A 2 -8.02 0.47 8.74
N SER A 3 -7.29 1.57 8.96
CA SER A 3 -5.85 1.54 8.71
C SER A 3 -5.18 0.98 9.95
N ALA A 4 -4.39 -0.09 9.78
CA ALA A 4 -3.43 -0.60 10.77
C ALA A 4 -2.10 0.16 10.68
N ASP A 5 -2.14 1.38 10.16
CA ASP A 5 -1.02 2.31 10.06
C ASP A 5 -0.21 2.39 11.35
N VAL A 6 -0.89 2.49 12.49
CA VAL A 6 -0.25 2.54 13.81
C VAL A 6 0.60 1.31 14.10
N ASP A 7 0.13 0.11 13.75
CA ASP A 7 0.88 -1.13 13.96
C ASP A 7 2.11 -1.20 13.07
N PHE A 8 1.97 -0.80 11.80
CA PHE A 8 3.08 -0.79 10.84
C PHE A 8 4.15 0.22 11.24
N ARG A 9 3.79 1.45 11.60
CA ARG A 9 4.77 2.46 12.07
C ARG A 9 5.57 1.97 13.27
N ARG A 10 4.91 1.29 14.22
CA ARG A 10 5.61 0.69 15.37
C ARG A 10 6.57 -0.42 14.98
N LEU A 11 6.30 -1.14 13.90
CA LEU A 11 7.25 -2.12 13.39
C LEU A 11 8.47 -1.40 12.79
N VAL A 12 8.24 -0.33 12.02
CA VAL A 12 9.31 0.48 11.40
C VAL A 12 10.19 1.15 12.45
N ASN A 13 9.60 1.76 13.48
CA ASN A 13 10.33 2.49 14.52
C ASN A 13 11.10 1.59 15.49
N ARG A 14 11.03 0.26 15.31
CA ARG A 14 11.85 -0.72 16.05
C ARG A 14 13.07 -1.20 15.27
N LEU A 15 13.25 -0.71 14.05
CA LEU A 15 14.42 -1.05 13.26
C LEU A 15 15.68 -0.41 13.85
N PRO A 16 16.84 -1.09 13.77
CA PRO A 16 18.11 -0.49 14.19
C PRO A 16 18.42 0.78 13.40
N GLU A 17 19.11 1.73 14.04
CA GLU A 17 19.62 2.93 13.36
C GLU A 17 20.47 2.53 12.14
N GLY A 18 20.24 3.20 11.00
CA GLY A 18 20.90 2.92 9.73
C GLY A 18 20.31 1.76 8.92
N ALA A 19 19.29 1.06 9.43
CA ALA A 19 18.55 0.08 8.62
C ALA A 19 17.63 0.80 7.61
N SER A 20 17.70 0.41 6.33
CA SER A 20 16.72 0.84 5.33
C SER A 20 15.55 -0.13 5.29
N PHE A 21 14.33 0.40 5.19
CA PHE A 21 13.11 -0.40 5.12
C PHE A 21 12.20 0.11 4.01
N THR A 22 11.82 -0.79 3.11
CA THR A 22 10.97 -0.47 1.95
C THR A 22 9.72 -1.32 1.96
N ILE A 23 8.57 -0.66 1.89
CA ILE A 23 7.25 -1.27 1.70
C ILE A 23 6.82 -1.05 0.26
N VAL A 24 6.45 -2.14 -0.44
CA VAL A 24 5.73 -2.07 -1.72
C VAL A 24 4.30 -2.52 -1.48
N SER A 25 3.36 -1.58 -1.50
CA SER A 25 1.95 -1.81 -1.16
C SER A 25 1.06 -1.75 -2.40
N ASP A 26 0.86 -2.91 -3.04
CA ASP A 26 -0.06 -3.08 -4.17
C ASP A 26 -1.50 -3.37 -3.70
N SER A 27 -2.09 -2.37 -3.03
CA SER A 27 -3.42 -2.38 -2.43
C SER A 27 -4.08 -0.99 -2.48
N CYS A 28 -5.41 -0.93 -2.41
CA CYS A 28 -6.13 0.35 -2.23
C CYS A 28 -6.09 0.77 -0.75
N HIS A 29 -6.06 2.07 -0.48
CA HIS A 29 -6.04 2.68 0.87
C HIS A 29 -4.74 2.50 1.69
N SER A 30 -3.59 2.46 1.02
CA SER A 30 -2.27 2.42 1.65
C SER A 30 -1.80 3.78 2.22
N GLY A 31 -2.57 4.85 2.04
CA GLY A 31 -2.28 6.17 2.62
C GLY A 31 -2.26 6.12 4.15
N GLY A 32 -1.25 6.76 4.74
CA GLY A 32 -1.05 6.83 6.18
C GLY A 32 -0.18 5.72 6.79
N LEU A 33 0.34 4.78 5.99
CA LEU A 33 1.31 3.79 6.49
C LEU A 33 2.62 4.42 6.98
N ILE A 34 3.03 5.56 6.42
CA ILE A 34 4.18 6.37 6.84
C ILE A 34 3.69 7.81 7.08
N GLU A 35 4.24 8.51 8.08
CA GLU A 35 3.84 9.86 8.50
C GLU A 35 4.54 10.96 7.68
N LYS A 36 3.81 12.08 7.44
CA LYS A 36 4.28 13.37 6.85
C LYS A 36 5.02 13.37 5.51
N GLU A 37 5.26 12.22 4.89
CA GLU A 37 5.87 12.21 3.58
C GLU A 37 4.88 12.69 2.51
N LYS A 38 5.29 13.73 1.78
CA LYS A 38 4.48 14.33 0.72
C LYS A 38 4.36 13.34 -0.44
N GLU A 39 3.20 13.29 -1.09
CA GLU A 39 3.09 12.62 -2.40
C GLU A 39 4.11 13.26 -3.35
N GLN A 40 5.17 12.53 -3.67
CA GLN A 40 6.28 13.09 -4.44
C GLN A 40 6.04 13.01 -5.96
N ILE A 41 5.18 12.08 -6.41
CA ILE A 41 4.97 11.79 -7.82
C ILE A 41 3.50 11.49 -8.09
N GLY A 42 2.97 12.16 -9.12
CA GLY A 42 1.76 11.77 -9.83
C GLY A 42 1.88 12.17 -11.30
N ALA A 43 1.69 11.24 -12.23
CA ALA A 43 1.91 11.48 -13.64
C ALA A 43 0.75 12.28 -14.29
N GLU A 44 1.05 13.31 -15.09
CA GLU A 44 0.02 14.07 -15.84
C GLU A 44 -0.67 13.21 -16.92
N ARG A 45 -2.00 13.27 -17.06
CA ARG A 45 -2.79 12.46 -18.02
C ARG A 45 -2.51 12.81 -19.49
N ARG A 46 -2.30 11.79 -20.32
CA ARG A 46 -2.43 11.83 -21.78
C ARG A 46 -3.20 10.59 -22.22
N MET A 47 -4.23 10.77 -23.06
CA MET A 47 -5.05 9.66 -23.57
C MET A 47 -4.24 8.80 -24.54
N THR A 48 -4.21 7.48 -24.33
CA THR A 48 -3.64 6.50 -25.27
C THR A 48 -4.75 5.82 -26.07
N GLN A 49 -4.56 5.66 -27.38
CA GLN A 49 -5.48 4.96 -28.28
C GLN A 49 -5.42 3.44 -28.06
N GLU A 50 -6.58 2.76 -28.04
CA GLU A 50 -6.65 1.29 -27.97
C GLU A 50 -6.05 0.63 -29.23
N ARG A 51 -5.19 -0.38 -29.06
CA ARG A 51 -4.69 -1.21 -30.18
C ARG A 51 -5.66 -2.37 -30.46
N PRO A 52 -6.23 -2.50 -31.67
CA PRO A 52 -7.33 -3.44 -31.95
C PRO A 52 -7.03 -4.95 -31.83
N HIS A 53 -5.75 -5.35 -31.73
CA HIS A 53 -5.34 -6.76 -31.82
C HIS A 53 -4.76 -7.37 -30.53
N GLU A 54 -4.67 -6.62 -29.44
CA GLU A 54 -4.16 -7.17 -28.18
C GLU A 54 -5.28 -7.77 -27.32
N PRO A 55 -5.03 -8.92 -26.66
CA PRO A 55 -6.00 -9.50 -25.74
C PRO A 55 -6.33 -8.51 -24.62
N LYS A 56 -7.62 -8.19 -24.46
CA LYS A 56 -8.06 -7.24 -23.43
C LYS A 56 -7.90 -7.86 -22.04
N PRO A 57 -7.17 -7.22 -21.12
CA PRO A 57 -7.07 -7.68 -19.74
C PRO A 57 -8.41 -7.47 -19.01
N SER A 58 -8.79 -8.46 -18.19
CA SER A 58 -9.83 -8.25 -17.16
C SER A 58 -9.19 -7.56 -15.95
N LYS A 59 -9.89 -6.58 -15.36
CA LYS A 59 -9.41 -5.78 -14.22
C LYS A 59 -10.41 -5.87 -13.06
N LYS A 60 -9.93 -6.07 -11.84
CA LYS A 60 -10.74 -6.04 -10.62
C LYS A 60 -10.11 -5.09 -9.59
N ALA A 61 -10.91 -4.21 -9.00
CA ALA A 61 -10.46 -3.31 -7.95
C ALA A 61 -9.99 -4.11 -6.70
N LYS A 62 -8.84 -3.72 -6.14
CA LYS A 62 -8.31 -4.25 -4.87
C LYS A 62 -8.86 -3.49 -3.67
N SER A 63 -10.18 -3.31 -3.64
CA SER A 63 -10.89 -2.65 -2.53
C SER A 63 -11.97 -3.58 -1.99
N LEU A 64 -12.13 -3.57 -0.68
CA LEU A 64 -13.22 -4.25 0.02
C LEU A 64 -14.14 -3.16 0.57
N THR A 65 -15.43 -3.26 0.23
CA THR A 65 -16.42 -2.33 0.76
C THR A 65 -16.64 -2.59 2.24
N PHE A 66 -17.05 -1.54 2.96
CA PHE A 66 -17.33 -1.64 4.39
C PHE A 66 -18.37 -2.72 4.69
N ASP A 67 -19.41 -2.87 3.87
CA ASP A 67 -20.46 -3.87 4.07
C ASP A 67 -19.92 -5.31 4.03
N ILE A 68 -18.98 -5.60 3.12
CA ILE A 68 -18.32 -6.91 3.04
C ILE A 68 -17.51 -7.17 4.30
N ILE A 69 -16.73 -6.17 4.74
CA ILE A 69 -15.91 -6.25 5.96
C ILE A 69 -16.80 -6.45 7.19
N HIS A 70 -17.86 -5.66 7.31
CA HIS A 70 -18.81 -5.71 8.43
C HIS A 70 -19.51 -7.07 8.48
N SER A 71 -20.02 -7.57 7.35
CA SER A 71 -20.67 -8.88 7.25
C SER A 71 -19.72 -10.03 7.59
N ALA A 72 -18.47 -9.96 7.14
CA ALA A 72 -17.45 -10.95 7.47
C ALA A 72 -17.12 -10.95 8.98
N ILE A 73 -16.99 -9.77 9.59
CA ILE A 73 -16.77 -9.63 11.04
C ILE A 73 -17.98 -10.14 11.82
N ASP A 74 -19.20 -9.81 11.42
CA ASP A 74 -20.42 -10.31 12.07
C ASP A 74 -20.49 -11.84 12.01
N THR A 75 -20.18 -12.41 10.84
CA THR A 75 -20.14 -13.86 10.65
C THR A 75 -19.08 -14.50 11.55
N ALA A 76 -17.88 -13.92 11.62
CA ALA A 76 -16.77 -14.45 12.42
C ALA A 76 -16.96 -14.27 13.93
N ALA A 77 -17.58 -13.16 14.35
CA ALA A 77 -17.90 -12.88 15.74
C ALA A 77 -19.02 -13.80 16.27
N GLY A 78 -19.81 -14.41 15.39
CA GLY A 78 -20.93 -15.26 15.76
C GLY A 78 -21.95 -14.53 16.64
N ILE A 79 -22.46 -15.21 17.68
CA ILE A 79 -23.43 -14.70 18.66
C ILE A 79 -22.69 -13.98 19.82
N LEU A 80 -21.73 -13.10 19.51
CA LEU A 80 -21.23 -12.14 20.50
C LEU A 80 -22.31 -11.05 20.68
N ASN A 81 -23.39 -11.40 21.39
CA ASN A 81 -24.61 -10.60 21.53
C ASN A 81 -24.42 -9.25 22.25
N ASP A 82 -23.30 -9.05 22.93
CA ASP A 82 -23.05 -7.86 23.75
C ASP A 82 -22.12 -6.82 23.09
N ALA A 83 -21.53 -7.12 21.93
CA ALA A 83 -20.63 -6.18 21.25
C ALA A 83 -21.40 -5.16 20.40
N THR A 84 -21.31 -3.88 20.76
CA THR A 84 -22.13 -2.80 20.18
C THR A 84 -21.52 -2.13 18.95
N ASN A 85 -20.21 -2.30 18.73
CA ASN A 85 -19.52 -1.73 17.57
C ASN A 85 -18.47 -2.69 16.97
N ILE A 86 -18.07 -2.39 15.73
CA ILE A 86 -17.14 -3.20 14.94
C ILE A 86 -15.76 -3.38 15.64
N GLY A 87 -15.29 -2.39 16.38
CA GLY A 87 -14.02 -2.48 17.11
C GLY A 87 -14.07 -3.49 18.25
N GLN A 88 -15.15 -3.51 19.03
CA GLN A 88 -15.38 -4.52 20.06
C GLN A 88 -15.51 -5.92 19.47
N LYS A 89 -16.19 -6.06 18.32
CA LYS A 89 -16.30 -7.34 17.62
C LYS A 89 -14.93 -7.84 17.15
N ILE A 90 -14.12 -6.96 16.55
CA ILE A 90 -12.74 -7.28 16.14
C ILE A 90 -11.91 -7.72 17.36
N PHE A 91 -11.94 -6.99 18.48
CA PHE A 91 -11.25 -7.41 19.70
C PHE A 91 -11.77 -8.75 20.24
N GLY A 92 -13.09 -8.99 20.19
CA GLY A 92 -13.67 -10.28 20.61
C GLY A 92 -13.16 -11.46 19.79
N ILE A 93 -12.90 -11.25 18.50
CA ILE A 93 -12.36 -12.29 17.59
C ILE A 93 -10.87 -12.54 17.85
N PHE A 94 -10.06 -11.47 17.95
CA PHE A 94 -8.59 -11.58 17.96
C PHE A 94 -7.97 -11.50 19.36
N GLY A 95 -8.73 -11.08 20.38
CA GLY A 95 -8.26 -10.90 21.74
C GLY A 95 -7.02 -9.99 21.82
N LYS A 96 -5.99 -10.46 22.53
CA LYS A 96 -4.71 -9.75 22.71
C LYS A 96 -3.90 -9.57 21.42
N ASP A 97 -4.20 -10.35 20.39
CA ASP A 97 -3.47 -10.32 19.11
C ASP A 97 -4.08 -9.31 18.12
N VAL A 98 -5.05 -8.51 18.59
CA VAL A 98 -5.67 -7.46 17.78
C VAL A 98 -4.67 -6.34 17.44
N SER A 99 -4.87 -5.70 16.29
CA SER A 99 -4.24 -4.41 15.97
C SER A 99 -4.46 -3.41 17.11
N LEU A 100 -3.40 -2.65 17.45
CA LEU A 100 -3.37 -1.71 18.56
C LEU A 100 -4.54 -0.73 18.54
N LYS A 101 -4.96 -0.32 17.34
CA LYS A 101 -6.08 0.60 17.12
C LYS A 101 -7.43 0.09 17.65
N PHE A 102 -7.58 -1.22 17.77
CA PHE A 102 -8.79 -1.87 18.31
C PHE A 102 -8.58 -2.45 19.71
N HIS A 103 -7.39 -2.26 20.29
CA HIS A 103 -7.14 -2.69 21.66
C HIS A 103 -7.96 -1.81 22.63
N PRO A 104 -8.66 -2.38 23.63
CA PRO A 104 -9.51 -1.61 24.57
C PRO A 104 -8.78 -0.52 25.38
N HIS A 105 -7.45 -0.59 25.42
CA HIS A 105 -6.59 0.39 26.09
C HIS A 105 -6.11 1.51 25.16
N TYR A 106 -6.51 1.48 23.88
CA TYR A 106 -6.29 2.53 22.91
C TYR A 106 -7.41 3.57 23.05
N VAL A 107 -7.22 4.53 23.95
CA VAL A 107 -8.19 5.61 24.26
C VAL A 107 -7.73 6.89 23.57
N ASP A 108 -8.63 7.60 22.87
CA ASP A 108 -8.38 8.91 22.25
C ASP A 108 -7.13 9.02 21.34
N GLY A 109 -6.74 7.92 20.69
CA GLY A 109 -5.55 7.89 19.83
C GLY A 109 -4.22 7.81 20.60
N VAL A 110 -4.28 7.63 21.92
CA VAL A 110 -3.13 7.60 22.81
C VAL A 110 -3.23 6.35 23.69
N MET A 111 -2.54 5.29 23.30
CA MET A 111 -1.91 4.49 24.35
C MET A 111 -0.74 5.32 24.91
N VAL A 112 -0.37 5.16 26.19
CA VAL A 112 0.88 5.75 26.70
C VAL A 112 2.03 5.02 26.01
N LEU A 113 2.37 5.50 24.81
CA LEU A 113 3.41 5.00 23.95
C LEU A 113 4.37 6.15 23.73
N ASP A 114 5.65 5.81 23.59
CA ASP A 114 6.65 6.79 23.20
C ASP A 114 6.19 7.52 21.93
N PRO A 115 6.40 8.84 21.82
CA PRO A 115 6.12 9.58 20.60
C PRO A 115 6.76 8.85 19.42
N LEU A 116 6.00 8.65 18.34
CA LEU A 116 6.58 8.13 17.11
C LEU A 116 7.57 9.18 16.59
N GLU A 117 8.84 8.80 16.48
CA GLU A 117 9.83 9.58 15.73
C GLU A 117 9.47 9.55 14.24
N GLU A 118 10.02 10.48 13.45
CA GLU A 118 9.80 10.45 12.00
C GLU A 118 10.43 9.17 11.43
N ASP A 119 9.58 8.28 10.87
CA ASP A 119 10.00 7.00 10.34
C ASP A 119 10.85 7.18 9.06
N GLU A 120 12.09 6.67 9.02
CA GLU A 120 12.99 6.65 7.84
C GLU A 120 12.58 5.63 6.76
N GLY A 121 11.31 5.22 6.75
CA GLY A 121 10.79 4.19 5.85
C GLY A 121 10.55 4.72 4.42
N ILE A 122 10.63 3.80 3.46
CA ILE A 122 10.27 4.06 2.06
C ILE A 122 8.98 3.30 1.75
N LEU A 123 7.93 3.98 1.31
CA LEU A 123 6.68 3.36 0.87
C LEU A 123 6.40 3.68 -0.60
N LEU A 124 6.23 2.61 -1.37
CA LEU A 124 5.73 2.63 -2.72
C LEU A 124 4.26 2.15 -2.70
N SER A 125 3.29 3.03 -2.96
CA SER A 125 1.87 2.66 -3.03
C SER A 125 1.42 2.40 -4.46
N GLY A 126 0.48 1.47 -4.63
CA GLY A 126 -0.06 1.14 -5.95
C GLY A 126 -1.00 2.18 -6.58
N CYS A 127 -1.54 3.10 -5.78
CA CYS A 127 -2.40 4.19 -6.23
C CYS A 127 -2.40 5.37 -5.24
N LYS A 128 -2.96 6.51 -5.67
CA LYS A 128 -3.30 7.63 -4.78
C LYS A 128 -4.44 7.27 -3.82
N ALA A 129 -4.62 8.09 -2.78
CA ALA A 129 -5.63 7.87 -1.75
C ALA A 129 -7.09 7.86 -2.28
N ASN A 130 -7.35 8.57 -3.38
CA ASN A 130 -8.65 8.69 -4.05
C ASN A 130 -8.78 7.81 -5.30
N GLU A 131 -7.83 6.90 -5.53
CA GLU A 131 -7.79 6.01 -6.68
C GLU A 131 -7.90 4.53 -6.25
N THR A 132 -7.83 3.63 -7.23
CA THR A 132 -7.99 2.19 -7.02
C THR A 132 -6.83 1.43 -7.67
N SER A 133 -6.14 0.61 -6.89
CA SER A 133 -5.21 -0.41 -7.40
C SER A 133 -5.98 -1.61 -7.98
N TYR A 134 -5.46 -2.21 -9.06
CA TYR A 134 -6.14 -3.31 -9.77
C TYR A 134 -5.41 -4.65 -9.69
N ASP A 135 -6.20 -5.72 -9.57
CA ASP A 135 -5.81 -7.08 -9.93
C ASP A 135 -6.18 -7.35 -11.38
N VAL A 136 -5.28 -7.99 -12.12
CA VAL A 136 -5.36 -8.12 -13.58
C VAL A 136 -5.29 -9.59 -13.96
N VAL A 137 -6.21 -10.01 -14.83
CA VAL A 137 -6.14 -11.33 -15.48
C VAL A 137 -5.94 -11.13 -16.97
N LEU A 138 -4.82 -11.63 -17.48
CA LEU A 138 -4.46 -11.59 -18.89
C LEU A 138 -3.93 -12.95 -19.33
N GLN A 139 -4.53 -13.55 -20.36
CA GLN A 139 -4.10 -14.85 -20.92
C GLN A 139 -3.89 -15.93 -19.83
N ASN A 140 -4.86 -16.08 -18.93
CA ASN A 140 -4.85 -17.02 -17.79
C ASN A 140 -3.74 -16.78 -16.74
N LYS A 141 -3.10 -15.61 -16.74
CA LYS A 141 -2.18 -15.20 -15.67
C LYS A 141 -2.82 -14.06 -14.87
N ALA A 142 -2.83 -14.21 -13.54
CA ALA A 142 -3.27 -13.20 -12.61
C ALA A 142 -2.07 -12.46 -12.01
N PHE A 143 -2.14 -11.14 -11.90
CA PHE A 143 -1.11 -10.32 -11.27
C PHE A 143 -1.67 -8.97 -10.81
N GLY A 144 -1.05 -8.39 -9.78
CA GLY A 144 -1.29 -7.02 -9.39
C GLY A 144 -0.71 -6.04 -10.42
N ALA A 145 -1.50 -5.06 -10.84
CA ALA A 145 -1.09 -4.11 -11.88
C ALA A 145 0.19 -3.36 -11.48
N PHE A 146 0.25 -2.86 -10.23
CA PHE A 146 1.41 -2.12 -9.74
C PHE A 146 2.64 -3.02 -9.58
N THR A 147 2.48 -4.17 -8.91
CA THR A 147 3.59 -5.12 -8.72
C THR A 147 4.19 -5.55 -10.06
N ASN A 148 3.36 -5.85 -11.06
CA ASN A 148 3.84 -6.21 -12.39
C ASN A 148 4.56 -5.05 -13.08
N ALA A 149 4.12 -3.80 -12.88
CA ALA A 149 4.82 -2.64 -13.44
C ALA A 149 6.21 -2.46 -12.79
N VAL A 150 6.30 -2.55 -11.46
CA VAL A 150 7.56 -2.48 -10.70
C VAL A 150 8.53 -3.57 -11.15
N VAL A 151 8.09 -4.83 -11.22
CA VAL A 151 8.94 -5.95 -11.66
C VAL A 151 9.45 -5.75 -13.09
N ASN A 152 8.63 -5.21 -13.99
CA ASN A 152 9.06 -4.90 -15.36
C ASN A 152 10.18 -3.84 -15.39
N VAL A 153 10.05 -2.78 -14.60
CA VAL A 153 11.07 -1.72 -14.51
C VAL A 153 12.37 -2.28 -13.91
N ILE A 154 12.29 -3.06 -12.83
CA ILE A 154 13.45 -3.71 -12.23
C ILE A 154 14.19 -4.57 -13.26
N ASN A 155 13.47 -5.41 -14.00
CA ASN A 155 14.06 -6.28 -15.03
C ASN A 155 14.76 -5.51 -16.15
N GLN A 156 14.29 -4.30 -16.47
CA GLN A 156 14.91 -3.43 -17.49
C GLN A 156 16.17 -2.74 -17.00
N ASN A 157 16.34 -2.62 -15.67
CA ASN A 157 17.43 -1.89 -15.02
C ASN A 157 18.37 -2.81 -14.20
N LEU A 158 18.31 -4.13 -14.44
CA LEU A 158 19.19 -5.10 -13.79
C LEU A 158 20.67 -4.77 -14.07
N GLY A 159 21.49 -4.75 -13.01
CA GLY A 159 22.93 -4.49 -13.07
C GLY A 159 23.35 -3.03 -13.13
N VAL A 160 22.42 -2.09 -13.42
CA VAL A 160 22.69 -0.64 -13.36
C VAL A 160 22.13 -0.04 -12.06
N GLY A 161 21.02 -0.59 -11.57
CA GLY A 161 20.27 -0.03 -10.46
C GLY A 161 19.33 1.09 -10.91
N ILE A 162 18.37 1.45 -10.06
CA ILE A 162 17.39 2.51 -10.31
C ILE A 162 17.05 3.21 -9.00
N SER A 163 16.78 4.52 -9.03
CA SER A 163 16.38 5.26 -7.83
C SER A 163 14.94 4.91 -7.41
N ASN A 164 14.59 5.15 -6.13
CA ASN A 164 13.20 4.99 -5.67
C ASN A 164 12.22 5.83 -6.49
N ARG A 165 12.60 7.08 -6.77
CA ARG A 165 11.82 8.01 -7.59
C ARG A 165 11.61 7.51 -9.01
N ASP A 166 12.68 7.13 -9.69
CA ASP A 166 12.61 6.71 -11.10
C ASP A 166 11.84 5.40 -11.25
N LEU A 167 11.98 4.47 -10.29
CA LEU A 167 11.23 3.23 -10.26
C LEU A 167 9.71 3.48 -10.25
N VAL A 168 9.23 4.37 -9.38
CA VAL A 168 7.81 4.71 -9.29
C VAL A 168 7.34 5.47 -10.53
N ALA A 169 8.13 6.42 -11.04
CA ALA A 169 7.81 7.18 -12.24
C ALA A 169 7.70 6.29 -13.49
N GLU A 170 8.62 5.35 -13.67
CA GLU A 170 8.58 4.39 -14.79
C GLU A 170 7.41 3.40 -14.63
N ALA A 171 7.14 2.92 -13.42
CA ALA A 171 6.00 2.06 -13.15
C ALA A 171 4.67 2.78 -13.47
N ALA A 172 4.53 4.05 -13.09
CA ALA A 172 3.38 4.88 -13.42
C ALA A 172 3.22 5.05 -14.95
N ASN A 173 4.33 5.27 -15.67
CA ASN A 173 4.32 5.34 -17.13
C ASN A 173 3.84 4.03 -17.78
N ILE A 174 4.29 2.87 -17.29
CA ILE A 174 3.83 1.56 -17.77
C ILE A 174 2.32 1.40 -17.58
N LEU A 175 1.80 1.74 -16.40
CA LEU A 175 0.39 1.63 -16.06
C LEU A 175 -0.48 2.52 -16.96
N LYS A 176 -0.06 3.77 -17.13
CA LYS A 176 -0.71 4.74 -18.02
C LYS A 176 -0.75 4.26 -19.47
N ASN A 177 0.38 3.76 -19.99
CA ASN A 177 0.47 3.25 -21.36
C ASN A 177 -0.41 2.02 -21.59
N LYS A 178 -0.72 1.27 -20.52
CA LYS A 178 -1.66 0.14 -20.53
C LYS A 178 -3.11 0.56 -20.22
N GLY A 179 -3.40 1.86 -20.14
CA GLY A 179 -4.73 2.39 -19.88
C GLY A 179 -5.27 2.06 -18.49
N PHE A 180 -4.41 1.97 -17.48
CA PHE A 180 -4.86 1.93 -16.09
C PHE A 180 -5.09 3.35 -15.56
N GLU A 181 -6.07 3.49 -14.67
CA GLU A 181 -6.41 4.76 -14.03
C GLU A 181 -5.62 5.01 -12.75
N GLN A 182 -4.90 4.00 -12.24
CA GLN A 182 -4.10 4.11 -11.02
C GLN A 182 -2.76 4.81 -11.26
N ASP A 183 -2.37 5.66 -10.32
CA ASP A 183 -1.11 6.38 -10.29
C ASP A 183 -0.34 6.02 -9.01
N PRO A 184 0.71 5.18 -9.11
CA PRO A 184 1.53 4.83 -7.96
C PRO A 184 2.21 6.03 -7.30
N CYS A 185 2.43 5.97 -5.99
CA CYS A 185 3.06 7.06 -5.26
C CYS A 185 4.31 6.59 -4.50
N LEU A 186 5.23 7.53 -4.29
CA LEU A 186 6.38 7.38 -3.41
C LEU A 186 6.17 8.25 -2.17
N TYR A 187 6.38 7.67 -1.00
CA TYR A 187 6.41 8.33 0.31
C TYR A 187 7.72 7.93 1.01
N CYS A 188 8.66 8.86 1.09
CA CYS A 188 9.95 8.70 1.77
C CYS A 188 10.63 10.06 1.92
N SER A 189 11.61 10.16 2.81
CA SER A 189 12.40 11.38 3.00
C SER A 189 13.08 11.88 1.71
N ASP A 190 13.44 13.16 1.69
CA ASP A 190 14.15 13.79 0.56
C ASP A 190 15.49 13.07 0.28
N GLU A 191 16.16 12.60 1.35
CA GLU A 191 17.38 11.80 1.28
C GLU A 191 17.14 10.48 0.54
N ASN A 192 16.06 9.77 0.87
CA ASN A 192 15.75 8.46 0.30
C ASN A 192 15.24 8.54 -1.15
N THR A 193 14.71 9.69 -1.57
CA THR A 193 14.06 9.88 -2.87
C THR A 193 14.94 9.46 -4.06
N ASN A 194 16.21 9.87 -4.04
CA ASN A 194 17.16 9.63 -5.14
C ASN A 194 18.17 8.50 -4.84
N THR A 195 18.03 7.81 -3.70
CA THR A 195 18.84 6.62 -3.40
C THR A 195 18.42 5.45 -4.29
N LEU A 196 19.35 4.51 -4.50
CA LEU A 196 19.05 3.28 -5.22
C LEU A 196 17.99 2.47 -4.47
N PHE A 197 16.97 2.03 -5.19
CA PHE A 197 15.96 1.12 -4.66
C PHE A 197 16.63 -0.14 -4.09
N LEU A 198 16.31 -0.45 -2.83
CA LEU A 198 16.91 -1.53 -2.03
C LEU A 198 18.45 -1.47 -1.92
N GLY A 199 19.06 -0.29 -2.08
CA GLY A 199 20.52 -0.12 -2.07
C GLY A 199 21.21 -0.57 -3.35
N GLY A 200 20.45 -0.92 -4.40
CA GLY A 200 20.95 -1.45 -5.67
C GLY A 200 20.89 -2.98 -5.75
N PHE A 201 20.87 -3.48 -6.99
CA PHE A 201 20.89 -4.92 -7.28
C PHE A 201 22.29 -5.30 -7.74
N ALA A 202 23.11 -5.84 -6.84
CA ALA A 202 24.41 -6.42 -7.19
C ALA A 202 24.26 -7.74 -7.95
#